data_AF-A0A2A9LP38-F1
#
_entry.id   AF-A0A2A9LP38-F1
#
_cell.length_a   1.000
_cell.length_b   1.000
_cell.length_c   1.000
_cell.angle_alpha   90.00
_cell.angle_beta   90.00
_cell.angle_gamma   90.00
#
_symmetry.space_group_name_H-M   'P 1'
#
loop_
_entity.id
_entity.type
_entity.pdbx_description
1 polymer ?
#
loop_
_entity_poly.entity_id
_entity_poly.type
_entity_poly.pdbx_seq_one_letter_code
_entity_poly.pdbx_strand_id
1 'polypeptide(L)'
;MSALPIAANRYFDTHFERPGVKLLPNEFYTTSEDMVLMTVLGSCVAACLHDPYAGIGGMNHFMLPDDGADAGAAASEAMRYGAYAMEVLINELIKAGGRRERFEAKVFGGAAVLAGMTTINIGDRNADFVRRYLALERIRITAEDLQGVHPRKVAFMPHTGRAMVKKLRLQVPGVTEREAAEANRVRAARPRAHVELFAAKRPATPPPARPRIELFGARGAAGAPATGATTGSPYAANLSRKQEA
;
A
#
# COMPACT_ATOMS: atom_id res chain seq x y z
N MET A 1 -10.23 -9.85 19.69
CA MET A 1 -10.27 -8.50 19.10
C MET A 1 -8.88 -7.92 19.26
N SER A 2 -8.16 -7.64 18.16
CA SER A 2 -6.90 -6.91 18.26
C SER A 2 -7.22 -5.50 18.77
N ALA A 3 -6.50 -5.04 19.81
CA ALA A 3 -6.59 -3.65 20.24
C ALA A 3 -6.20 -2.75 19.05
N LEU A 4 -6.89 -1.61 18.91
CA LEU A 4 -6.54 -0.60 17.90
C LEU A 4 -5.14 -0.02 18.22
N PRO A 5 -4.32 0.29 17.21
CA PRO A 5 -2.95 0.77 17.43
C PRO A 5 -2.93 2.27 17.79
N ILE A 6 -3.48 2.62 18.95
CA ILE A 6 -3.55 3.99 19.46
C ILE A 6 -2.21 4.36 20.10
N ALA A 7 -1.63 5.50 19.72
CA ALA A 7 -0.39 6.00 20.31
C ALA A 7 -0.56 6.31 21.80
N ALA A 8 0.33 5.75 22.63
CA ALA A 8 0.28 5.90 24.09
C ALA A 8 1.37 6.84 24.66
N ASN A 9 2.33 7.26 23.84
CA ASN A 9 3.49 8.04 24.27
C ASN A 9 3.15 9.52 24.48
N ARG A 10 2.51 9.81 25.62
CA ARG A 10 2.13 11.17 26.04
C ARG A 10 3.28 11.87 26.76
N TYR A 11 3.41 13.18 26.54
CA TYR A 11 4.42 14.03 27.17
C TYR A 11 3.93 15.49 27.20
N PHE A 12 4.67 16.37 27.86
CA PHE A 12 4.45 17.82 27.74
C PHE A 12 5.49 18.39 26.78
N ASP A 13 5.05 19.07 25.72
CA ASP A 13 5.93 19.72 24.76
C ASP A 13 6.24 21.14 25.24
N THR A 14 7.51 21.39 25.57
CA THR A 14 7.96 22.68 26.10
C THR A 14 8.11 23.76 25.04
N HIS A 15 8.13 23.41 23.75
CA HIS A 15 8.20 24.39 22.66
C HIS A 15 6.81 24.95 22.32
N PHE A 16 5.80 24.08 22.37
CA PHE A 16 4.40 24.45 22.13
C PHE A 16 3.62 24.76 23.41
N GLU A 17 4.23 24.56 24.59
CA GLU A 17 3.65 24.77 25.92
C GLU A 17 2.32 24.03 26.12
N ARG A 18 2.25 22.78 25.63
CA ARG A 18 1.02 21.99 25.56
C ARG A 18 1.28 20.51 25.80
N PRO A 19 0.25 19.74 26.19
CA PRO A 19 0.30 18.29 26.11
C PRO A 19 0.62 17.84 24.68
N GLY A 20 1.29 16.71 24.54
CA GLY A 20 1.60 16.14 23.24
C GLY A 20 1.67 14.63 23.25
N VAL A 21 1.57 14.05 22.05
CA VAL A 21 1.65 12.61 21.82
C VAL A 21 2.68 12.34 20.72
N LYS A 22 3.62 11.44 20.98
CA LYS A 22 4.56 10.96 19.94
C LYS A 22 3.98 9.73 19.27
N LEU A 23 3.83 9.79 17.96
CA LEU A 23 3.39 8.66 17.15
C LEU A 23 4.61 7.92 16.62
N LEU A 24 4.64 6.61 16.88
CA LEU A 24 5.55 5.66 16.27
C LEU A 24 4.92 5.06 15.00
N PRO A 25 5.71 4.36 14.17
CA PRO A 25 5.15 3.69 13.00
C PRO A 25 3.99 2.75 13.36
N ASN A 26 2.98 2.76 12.50
CA ASN A 26 1.72 2.04 12.59
C ASN A 26 0.79 2.47 13.73
N GLU A 27 1.10 3.56 14.40
CA GLU A 27 0.20 4.17 15.38
C GLU A 27 -0.64 5.28 14.75
N PHE A 28 -1.79 5.53 15.36
CA PHE A 28 -2.59 6.72 15.10
C PHE A 28 -3.05 7.34 16.41
N TYR A 29 -3.51 8.59 16.33
CA TYR A 29 -4.11 9.27 17.46
C TYR A 29 -5.15 10.29 16.98
N THR A 30 -6.31 10.31 17.62
CA THR A 30 -7.39 11.28 17.38
C THR A 30 -7.70 12.03 18.66
N THR A 31 -8.06 13.30 18.55
CA THR A 31 -8.39 14.14 19.70
C THR A 31 -9.10 15.42 19.28
N SER A 32 -9.91 15.95 20.19
CA SER A 32 -10.45 17.32 20.16
C SER A 32 -9.72 18.26 21.12
N GLU A 33 -8.81 17.72 21.94
CA GLU A 33 -8.06 18.47 22.93
C GLU A 33 -7.00 19.36 22.28
N ASP A 34 -6.66 20.41 23.01
CA ASP A 34 -5.72 21.43 22.58
C ASP A 34 -4.25 20.99 22.79
N MET A 35 -3.80 20.06 21.95
CA MET A 35 -2.50 19.38 22.10
C MET A 35 -1.70 19.30 20.78
N VAL A 36 -0.49 18.75 20.85
CA VAL A 36 0.39 18.54 19.70
C VAL A 36 0.66 17.05 19.43
N LEU A 37 0.37 16.59 18.23
CA LEU A 37 0.75 15.26 17.74
C LEU A 37 2.08 15.37 16.99
N MET A 38 3.04 14.52 17.34
CA MET A 38 4.41 14.65 16.89
C MET A 38 4.95 13.35 16.33
N THR A 39 5.66 13.43 15.22
CA THR A 39 6.34 12.27 14.66
C THR A 39 7.57 12.66 13.83
N VAL A 40 8.42 11.68 13.53
CA VAL A 40 9.58 11.82 12.66
C VAL A 40 9.43 10.81 11.52
N LEU A 41 9.53 11.31 10.29
CA LEU A 41 9.27 10.57 9.07
C LEU A 41 10.51 10.60 8.18
N GLY A 42 10.99 9.45 7.72
CA GLY A 42 11.75 9.34 6.48
C GLY A 42 10.83 8.78 5.40
N SER A 43 10.95 7.50 5.05
CA SER A 43 10.16 6.84 3.99
C SER A 43 8.68 6.68 4.36
N CYS A 44 8.33 6.62 5.65
CA CYS A 44 6.93 6.62 6.11
C CYS A 44 6.18 7.89 5.71
N VAL A 45 4.85 7.80 5.73
CA VAL A 45 3.97 8.95 5.54
C VAL A 45 3.05 9.11 6.75
N ALA A 46 2.80 10.37 7.12
CA ALA A 46 1.76 10.73 8.07
C ALA A 46 0.65 11.49 7.34
N ALA A 47 -0.60 11.06 7.54
CA ALA A 47 -1.78 11.82 7.19
C ALA A 47 -2.35 12.48 8.44
N CYS A 48 -2.51 13.79 8.38
CA CYS A 48 -3.16 14.61 9.40
C CYS A 48 -4.54 14.99 8.88
N LEU A 49 -5.60 14.56 9.56
CA LEU A 49 -6.99 14.90 9.21
C LEU A 49 -7.57 15.85 10.25
N HIS A 50 -8.39 16.79 9.80
CA HIS A 50 -9.00 17.82 10.62
C HIS A 50 -10.41 18.16 10.15
N ASP A 51 -11.37 18.22 11.07
CA ASP A 51 -12.66 18.89 10.86
C ASP A 51 -12.61 20.29 11.50
N PRO A 52 -12.52 21.37 10.69
CA PRO A 52 -12.39 22.73 11.21
C PRO A 52 -13.62 23.24 11.95
N TYR A 53 -14.78 22.60 11.77
CA TYR A 53 -16.01 23.01 12.45
C TYR A 53 -16.18 22.31 13.79
N ALA A 54 -15.77 21.05 13.86
CA ALA A 54 -15.83 20.28 15.11
C ALA A 54 -14.63 20.56 16.02
N GLY A 55 -13.52 21.10 15.49
CA GLY A 55 -12.28 21.29 16.24
C GLY A 55 -11.63 19.97 16.64
N ILE A 56 -11.79 18.95 15.79
CA ILE A 56 -11.30 17.59 16.01
C ILE A 56 -10.34 17.23 14.90
N GLY A 57 -9.26 16.57 15.25
CA GLY A 57 -8.34 16.04 14.26
C GLY A 57 -7.58 14.83 14.76
N GLY A 58 -6.76 14.30 13.87
CA GLY A 58 -5.90 13.18 14.21
C GLY A 58 -4.78 13.03 13.22
N MET A 59 -3.81 12.22 13.60
CA MET A 59 -2.65 11.91 12.79
C MET A 59 -2.45 10.40 12.81
N ASN A 60 -2.06 9.82 11.67
CA ASN A 60 -1.48 8.48 11.63
C ASN A 60 -0.01 8.55 11.21
N HIS A 61 0.69 7.44 11.38
CA HIS A 61 2.03 7.23 10.85
C HIS A 61 2.04 5.83 10.25
N PHE A 62 2.04 5.71 8.93
CA PHE A 62 2.03 4.41 8.26
C PHE A 62 3.24 4.21 7.35
N MET A 63 3.59 2.94 7.16
CA MET A 63 4.54 2.48 6.15
C MET A 63 3.91 1.31 5.40
N LEU A 64 3.93 1.34 4.07
CA LEU A 64 3.48 0.20 3.28
C LEU A 64 4.55 -0.91 3.30
N PRO A 65 4.15 -2.20 3.26
CA PRO A 65 5.10 -3.30 3.03
C PRO A 65 5.89 -3.09 1.74
N ASP A 66 7.15 -3.51 1.77
CA ASP A 66 7.93 -3.69 0.55
C ASP A 66 7.36 -4.87 -0.26
N ASP A 67 7.16 -4.66 -1.56
CA ASP A 67 6.46 -5.62 -2.41
C ASP A 67 7.33 -6.84 -2.75
N GLY A 68 8.65 -6.77 -2.52
CA GLY A 68 9.57 -7.80 -2.98
C GLY A 68 9.46 -8.02 -4.51
N ALA A 69 10.05 -9.11 -5.02
CA ALA A 69 10.10 -9.38 -6.46
C ALA A 69 8.74 -9.75 -7.10
N ASP A 70 7.73 -10.13 -6.30
CA ASP A 70 6.39 -10.53 -6.78
C ASP A 70 5.39 -9.38 -6.66
N ALA A 71 5.48 -8.43 -7.59
CA ALA A 71 4.76 -7.15 -7.57
C ALA A 71 3.22 -7.27 -7.55
N GLY A 72 2.64 -8.33 -8.13
CA GLY A 72 1.18 -8.44 -8.33
C GLY A 72 0.38 -8.68 -7.04
N ALA A 73 0.77 -9.68 -6.24
CA ALA A 73 0.07 -10.01 -5.00
C ALA A 73 0.49 -9.10 -3.84
N ALA A 74 1.74 -8.62 -3.86
CA ALA A 74 2.28 -7.78 -2.80
C ALA A 74 1.70 -6.35 -2.84
N ALA A 75 1.49 -5.77 -4.04
CA ALA A 75 0.86 -4.46 -4.18
C ALA A 75 -0.57 -4.42 -3.57
N SER A 76 -1.33 -5.52 -3.69
CA SER A 76 -2.68 -5.64 -3.10
C SER A 76 -2.65 -5.66 -1.57
N GLU A 77 -1.66 -6.31 -0.95
CA GLU A 77 -1.49 -6.33 0.50
C GLU A 77 -1.01 -4.98 1.03
N ALA A 78 -0.07 -4.34 0.33
CA ALA A 78 0.40 -3.01 0.67
C ALA A 78 -0.74 -1.99 0.67
N MET A 79 -1.53 -1.97 -0.39
CA MET A 79 -2.72 -1.12 -0.47
C MET A 79 -3.70 -1.38 0.66
N ARG A 80 -3.94 -2.65 1.05
CA ARG A 80 -4.79 -2.99 2.19
C ARG A 80 -4.25 -2.44 3.51
N TYR A 81 -2.93 -2.51 3.71
CA TYR A 81 -2.29 -1.99 4.91
C TYR A 81 -2.48 -0.48 5.06
N GLY A 82 -2.14 0.27 4.01
CA GLY A 82 -2.33 1.72 3.98
C GLY A 82 -3.80 2.11 4.12
N ALA A 83 -4.70 1.38 3.45
CA ALA A 83 -6.13 1.63 3.53
C ALA A 83 -6.65 1.41 4.94
N TYR A 84 -6.21 0.36 5.63
CA TYR A 84 -6.56 0.13 7.03
C TYR A 84 -6.13 1.29 7.94
N ALA A 85 -4.88 1.77 7.79
CA ALA A 85 -4.37 2.88 8.60
C ALA A 85 -5.16 4.19 8.39
N MET A 86 -5.62 4.45 7.17
CA MET A 86 -6.46 5.61 6.86
C MET A 86 -7.91 5.45 7.31
N GLU A 87 -8.51 4.28 7.06
CA GLU A 87 -9.88 3.95 7.49
C GLU A 87 -10.02 4.05 9.01
N VAL A 88 -9.07 3.51 9.77
CA VAL A 88 -9.11 3.59 11.23
C VAL A 88 -9.10 5.04 11.69
N LEU A 89 -8.21 5.88 11.13
CA LEU A 89 -8.14 7.30 11.46
C LEU A 89 -9.46 8.03 11.16
N ILE A 90 -10.00 7.84 9.95
CA ILE A 90 -11.25 8.48 9.51
C ILE A 90 -12.41 8.06 10.41
N ASN A 91 -12.55 6.75 10.68
CA ASN A 91 -13.66 6.22 11.47
C ASN A 91 -13.59 6.70 12.93
N GLU A 92 -12.40 6.78 13.53
CA GLU A 92 -12.25 7.32 14.88
C GLU A 92 -12.54 8.82 14.95
N LEU A 93 -12.25 9.59 13.91
CA LEU A 93 -12.67 11.00 13.83
C LEU A 93 -14.18 11.15 13.70
N ILE A 94 -14.83 10.29 12.91
CA ILE A 94 -16.29 10.27 12.78
C ILE A 94 -16.94 9.91 14.13
N LYS A 95 -16.41 8.90 14.83
CA LYS A 95 -16.88 8.53 16.19
C LYS A 95 -16.71 9.65 17.20
N ALA A 96 -15.66 10.46 17.06
CA ALA A 96 -15.44 11.64 17.88
C ALA A 96 -16.40 12.81 17.55
N GLY A 97 -17.22 12.70 16.49
CA GLY A 97 -18.19 13.72 16.08
C GLY A 97 -17.81 14.50 14.82
N GLY A 98 -16.71 14.13 14.17
CA GLY A 98 -16.28 14.72 12.90
C GLY A 98 -17.17 14.30 11.73
N ARG A 99 -17.29 15.17 10.72
CA ARG A 99 -18.04 14.87 9.49
C ARG A 99 -17.09 14.69 8.31
N ARG A 100 -17.15 13.53 7.65
CA ARG A 100 -16.23 13.14 6.57
C ARG A 100 -16.11 14.20 5.48
N GLU A 101 -17.23 14.78 5.08
CA GLU A 101 -17.33 15.83 4.06
C GLU A 101 -16.67 17.16 4.45
N ARG A 102 -16.34 17.35 5.73
CA ARG A 102 -15.64 18.53 6.24
C ARG A 102 -14.14 18.28 6.45
N PHE A 103 -13.70 17.03 6.33
CA PHE A 103 -12.31 16.69 6.60
C PHE A 103 -11.38 17.36 5.59
N GLU A 104 -10.33 17.95 6.13
CA GLU A 104 -9.19 18.47 5.40
C GLU A 104 -7.97 17.64 5.76
N ALA A 105 -7.15 17.32 4.75
CA ALA A 105 -5.95 16.54 4.94
C ALA A 105 -4.68 17.39 4.79
N LYS A 106 -3.67 17.07 5.60
CA LYS A 106 -2.29 17.49 5.39
C LYS A 106 -1.38 16.27 5.44
N VAL A 107 -0.49 16.12 4.48
CA VAL A 107 0.32 14.89 4.33
C VAL A 107 1.80 15.18 4.25
N PHE A 108 2.61 14.41 4.96
CA PHE A 108 4.03 14.66 5.12
C PHE A 108 4.82 13.35 5.11
N GLY A 109 6.10 13.40 4.71
CA GLY A 109 7.00 12.24 4.76
C GLY A 109 7.44 11.74 3.38
N GLY A 110 7.57 10.43 3.21
CA GLY A 110 7.92 9.80 1.94
C GLY A 110 9.36 10.04 1.47
N ALA A 111 10.27 10.47 2.35
CA ALA A 111 11.65 10.76 1.99
C ALA A 111 12.48 9.50 1.71
N ALA A 112 13.37 9.58 0.71
CA ALA A 112 14.38 8.58 0.40
C ALA A 112 15.60 8.76 1.34
N VAL A 113 15.49 8.25 2.58
CA VAL A 113 16.49 8.47 3.63
C VAL A 113 17.63 7.42 3.67
N LEU A 114 17.47 6.29 3.00
CA LEU A 114 18.51 5.26 2.86
C LEU A 114 19.08 5.27 1.43
N ALA A 115 20.41 5.31 1.34
CA ALA A 115 21.15 5.11 0.10
C ALA A 115 21.09 3.61 -0.28
N GLY A 116 20.09 3.25 -1.09
CA GLY A 116 19.89 1.91 -1.63
C GLY A 116 18.67 1.87 -2.53
N MET A 117 18.71 1.11 -3.63
CA MET A 117 17.62 1.06 -4.63
C MET A 117 16.26 0.63 -4.05
N THR A 118 16.24 -0.11 -2.93
CA THR A 118 15.01 -0.64 -2.31
C THR A 118 14.22 0.40 -1.53
N THR A 119 14.87 1.36 -0.86
CA THR A 119 14.17 2.38 -0.04
C THR A 119 13.71 3.58 -0.84
N ILE A 120 14.35 3.85 -1.99
CA ILE A 120 13.91 4.91 -2.93
C ILE A 120 12.47 4.62 -3.40
N ASN A 121 12.11 3.35 -3.61
CA ASN A 121 10.76 2.97 -4.05
C ASN A 121 9.69 3.05 -2.94
N ILE A 122 10.05 2.92 -1.66
CA ILE A 122 9.05 2.86 -0.58
C ILE A 122 8.44 4.25 -0.31
N GLY A 123 9.28 5.29 -0.24
CA GLY A 123 8.81 6.66 0.02
C GLY A 123 7.85 7.16 -1.06
N ASP A 124 8.20 6.93 -2.32
CA ASP A 124 7.36 7.30 -3.47
C ASP A 124 6.03 6.51 -3.47
N ARG A 125 6.08 5.20 -3.22
CA ARG A 125 4.85 4.36 -3.11
C ARG A 125 3.94 4.84 -1.99
N ASN A 126 4.49 5.21 -0.83
CA ASN A 126 3.70 5.71 0.30
C ASN A 126 3.04 7.06 -0.05
N ALA A 127 3.77 7.96 -0.71
CA ALA A 127 3.27 9.26 -1.16
C ALA A 127 2.16 9.11 -2.21
N ASP A 128 2.37 8.25 -3.21
CA ASP A 128 1.37 8.00 -4.27
C ASP A 128 0.13 7.29 -3.73
N PHE A 129 0.31 6.39 -2.76
CA PHE A 129 -0.80 5.77 -2.06
C PHE A 129 -1.66 6.80 -1.33
N VAL A 130 -1.07 7.67 -0.50
CA VAL A 130 -1.86 8.62 0.31
C VAL A 130 -2.64 9.60 -0.57
N ARG A 131 -2.02 10.08 -1.65
CA ARG A 131 -2.67 11.00 -2.60
C ARG A 131 -3.86 10.33 -3.28
N ARG A 132 -3.69 9.10 -3.78
CA ARG A 132 -4.77 8.34 -4.43
C ARG A 132 -5.88 8.01 -3.45
N TYR A 133 -5.54 7.56 -2.24
CA TYR A 133 -6.54 7.22 -1.22
C TYR A 133 -7.39 8.44 -0.86
N LEU A 134 -6.76 9.59 -0.56
CA LEU A 134 -7.49 10.82 -0.22
C LEU A 134 -8.34 11.34 -1.37
N ALA A 135 -7.87 11.20 -2.62
CA ALA A 135 -8.65 11.56 -3.80
C ALA A 135 -9.91 10.68 -3.96
N LEU A 136 -9.79 9.36 -3.75
CA LEU A 136 -10.92 8.42 -3.78
C LEU A 136 -11.94 8.75 -2.67
N GLU A 137 -11.44 9.08 -1.48
CA GLU A 137 -12.25 9.49 -0.33
C GLU A 137 -12.82 10.92 -0.43
N ARG A 138 -12.47 11.66 -1.49
CA ARG A 138 -12.86 13.06 -1.72
C ARG A 138 -12.46 13.99 -0.57
N ILE A 139 -11.37 13.67 0.13
CA ILE A 139 -10.80 14.52 1.18
C ILE A 139 -9.73 15.41 0.54
N ARG A 140 -9.93 16.73 0.60
CA ARG A 140 -8.99 17.68 -0.01
C ARG A 140 -7.69 17.75 0.78
N ILE A 141 -6.57 17.70 0.09
CA ILE A 141 -5.24 17.99 0.64
C ILE A 141 -5.06 19.51 0.66
N THR A 142 -4.94 20.11 1.84
CA THR A 142 -4.72 21.55 2.02
C THR A 142 -3.25 21.92 2.14
N ALA A 143 -2.38 20.96 2.47
CA ALA A 143 -0.93 21.11 2.44
C ALA A 143 -0.24 19.75 2.30
N GLU A 144 0.88 19.71 1.58
CA GLU A 144 1.74 18.53 1.54
C GLU A 144 3.24 18.89 1.50
N ASP A 145 4.07 18.07 2.15
CA ASP A 145 5.53 18.04 1.97
C ASP A 145 5.97 16.57 1.96
N LEU A 146 5.81 15.96 0.78
CA LEU A 146 6.10 14.56 0.50
C LEU A 146 7.43 14.41 -0.27
N GLN A 147 7.96 13.19 -0.32
CA GLN A 147 9.13 12.81 -1.15
C GLN A 147 10.42 13.57 -0.78
N GLY A 148 11.44 13.55 -1.63
CA GLY A 148 12.73 14.21 -1.38
C GLY A 148 13.68 13.37 -0.52
N VAL A 149 14.82 13.94 -0.11
CA VAL A 149 15.93 13.18 0.49
C VAL A 149 16.06 13.37 2.01
N HIS A 150 15.30 14.31 2.59
CA HIS A 150 15.47 14.67 4.00
C HIS A 150 14.37 14.08 4.87
N PRO A 151 14.71 13.43 5.99
CA PRO A 151 13.73 13.13 7.01
C PRO A 151 13.08 14.41 7.54
N ARG A 152 11.88 14.31 8.08
CA ARG A 152 11.09 15.44 8.55
C ARG A 152 10.53 15.17 9.93
N LYS A 153 10.65 16.14 10.83
CA LYS A 153 9.87 16.19 12.07
C LYS A 153 8.57 16.94 11.77
N VAL A 154 7.44 16.34 12.12
CA VAL A 154 6.10 16.91 11.93
C VAL A 154 5.47 17.15 13.29
N ALA A 155 4.96 18.36 13.49
CA ALA A 155 4.12 18.75 14.61
C ALA A 155 2.74 19.14 14.08
N PHE A 156 1.69 18.46 14.51
CA PHE A 156 0.32 18.72 14.10
C PHE A 156 -0.52 19.11 15.32
N MET A 157 -1.34 20.15 15.19
CA MET A 157 -2.26 20.63 16.21
C MET A 157 -3.68 20.29 15.77
N PRO A 158 -4.26 19.16 16.24
CA PRO A 158 -5.54 18.65 15.76
C PRO A 158 -6.70 19.63 15.88
N HIS A 159 -6.74 20.37 16.99
CA HIS A 159 -7.80 21.33 17.28
C HIS A 159 -7.89 22.48 16.27
N THR A 160 -6.77 22.88 15.66
CA THR A 160 -6.71 24.01 14.72
C THR A 160 -6.39 23.59 13.28
N GLY A 161 -6.03 22.32 13.08
CA GLY A 161 -5.49 21.81 11.82
C GLY A 161 -4.11 22.36 11.45
N ARG A 162 -3.43 23.15 12.30
CA ARG A 162 -2.09 23.69 11.99
C ARG A 162 -1.05 22.58 11.98
N ALA A 163 -0.12 22.65 11.04
CA ALA A 163 1.00 21.73 10.94
C ALA A 163 2.30 22.50 10.78
N MET A 164 3.37 22.01 11.40
CA MET A 164 4.72 22.54 11.27
C MET A 164 5.66 21.40 10.90
N VAL A 165 6.51 21.65 9.90
CA VAL A 165 7.43 20.66 9.37
C VAL A 165 8.85 21.21 9.48
N LYS A 166 9.74 20.41 10.03
CA LYS A 166 11.18 20.70 10.07
C LYS A 166 11.93 19.59 9.34
N LYS A 167 12.52 19.93 8.19
CA LYS A 167 13.48 19.06 7.50
C LYS A 167 14.71 18.87 8.38
N LEU A 168 15.12 17.62 8.53
CA LEU A 168 16.25 17.20 9.35
C LEU A 168 17.44 16.88 8.43
N ARG A 169 18.66 16.93 8.99
CA ARG A 169 19.86 16.51 8.27
C ARG A 169 19.82 15.00 8.04
N LEU A 170 20.38 14.52 6.92
CA LEU A 170 20.32 13.11 6.50
C LEU A 170 20.76 12.09 7.58
N GLN A 171 21.66 12.48 8.48
CA GLN A 171 22.15 11.64 9.56
C GLN A 171 21.42 11.90 10.89
N VAL A 172 20.09 11.78 10.92
CA VAL A 172 19.40 11.73 12.23
C VAL A 172 19.62 10.34 12.82
N PRO A 173 20.31 10.21 13.97
CA PRO A 173 20.53 8.90 14.58
C PRO A 173 19.20 8.20 14.87
N GLY A 174 19.11 6.93 14.49
CA GLY A 174 17.94 6.09 14.76
C GLY A 174 16.77 6.19 13.78
N VAL A 175 16.71 7.16 12.85
CA VAL A 175 15.62 7.19 11.83
C VAL A 175 15.78 6.05 10.85
N THR A 176 16.96 5.89 10.26
CA THR A 176 17.27 4.79 9.33
C THR A 176 17.16 3.41 9.98
N GLU A 177 17.61 3.27 11.23
CA GLU A 177 17.50 2.02 12.00
C GLU A 177 16.04 1.67 12.28
N ARG A 178 15.22 2.65 12.69
CA ARG A 178 13.78 2.43 12.93
C ARG A 178 13.05 2.07 11.65
N GLU A 179 13.38 2.71 10.54
CA GLU A 179 12.76 2.39 9.25
C GLU A 179 13.13 1.00 8.77
N ALA A 180 14.39 0.59 8.92
CA ALA A 180 14.80 -0.77 8.58
C ALA A 180 14.11 -1.81 9.48
N ALA A 181 14.03 -1.53 10.79
CA ALA A 181 13.32 -2.39 11.74
C ALA A 181 11.83 -2.49 11.40
N GLU A 182 11.22 -1.38 11.02
CA GLU A 182 9.81 -1.33 10.66
C GLU A 182 9.51 -2.04 9.33
N ALA A 183 10.29 -1.76 8.28
CA ALA A 183 10.17 -2.45 7.01
C ALA A 183 10.30 -3.98 7.18
N ASN A 184 11.21 -4.43 8.04
CA ASN A 184 11.35 -5.85 8.39
C ASN A 184 10.13 -6.38 9.16
N ARG A 185 9.56 -5.62 10.09
CA ARG A 185 8.34 -6.00 10.83
C ARG A 185 7.14 -6.11 9.92
N VAL A 186 6.89 -5.09 9.08
CA VAL A 186 5.78 -5.10 8.13
C VAL A 186 5.93 -6.25 7.14
N ARG A 187 7.17 -6.55 6.69
CA ARG A 187 7.46 -7.72 5.86
C ARG A 187 7.19 -9.05 6.58
N ALA A 188 7.54 -9.16 7.87
CA ALA A 188 7.32 -10.37 8.67
C ALA A 188 5.84 -10.57 9.06
N ALA A 189 5.10 -9.47 9.25
CA ALA A 189 3.66 -9.48 9.54
C ALA A 189 2.80 -9.83 8.32
N ARG A 190 3.41 -9.98 7.14
CA ARG A 190 2.74 -10.43 5.92
C ARG A 190 2.11 -11.80 6.16
N PRO A 191 0.77 -11.93 6.18
CA PRO A 191 0.16 -13.25 6.28
C PRO A 191 0.59 -14.07 5.06
N ARG A 192 1.12 -15.27 5.29
CA ARG A 192 1.28 -16.26 4.21
C ARG A 192 -0.13 -16.52 3.70
N ALA A 193 -0.40 -16.12 2.45
CA ALA A 193 -1.68 -16.31 1.80
C ALA A 193 -1.97 -17.82 1.66
N HIS A 194 -2.50 -18.45 2.70
CA HIS A 194 -3.29 -19.67 2.56
C HIS A 194 -4.72 -19.22 2.32
N VAL A 195 -4.98 -18.70 1.12
CA VAL A 195 -6.34 -18.54 0.65
C VAL A 195 -6.81 -19.95 0.30
N GLU A 196 -7.40 -20.65 1.28
CA GLU A 196 -8.26 -21.77 0.94
C GLU A 196 -9.48 -21.18 0.24
N LEU A 197 -9.40 -21.09 -1.09
CA LEU A 197 -10.62 -21.02 -1.87
C LEU A 197 -11.44 -22.22 -1.43
N PHE A 198 -12.65 -21.97 -0.93
CA PHE A 198 -13.65 -23.01 -0.76
C PHE A 198 -13.77 -23.71 -2.11
N ALA A 199 -13.08 -24.84 -2.26
CA ALA A 199 -13.30 -25.73 -3.36
C ALA A 199 -14.76 -26.12 -3.20
N ALA A 200 -15.62 -25.55 -4.06
CA ALA A 200 -17.00 -25.95 -4.18
C ALA A 200 -16.97 -27.47 -4.26
N LYS A 201 -17.47 -28.11 -3.20
CA LYS A 201 -17.53 -29.55 -3.04
C LYS A 201 -18.21 -30.08 -4.30
N ARG A 202 -17.43 -30.59 -5.27
CA ARG A 202 -17.99 -31.25 -6.45
C ARG A 202 -18.84 -32.39 -5.89
N PRO A 203 -20.15 -32.44 -6.14
CA PRO A 203 -20.93 -33.59 -5.72
C PRO A 203 -20.32 -34.83 -6.38
N ALA A 204 -20.01 -35.83 -5.55
CA ALA A 204 -19.55 -37.14 -5.96
C ALA A 204 -20.76 -37.91 -6.54
N THR A 205 -21.18 -37.54 -7.74
CA THR A 205 -22.12 -38.34 -8.50
C THR A 205 -21.86 -38.11 -9.99
N PRO A 206 -21.49 -39.16 -10.75
CA PRO A 206 -21.41 -39.02 -12.19
C PRO A 206 -22.81 -38.74 -12.76
N PRO A 207 -22.96 -37.86 -13.77
CA PRO A 207 -24.24 -37.63 -14.40
C PRO A 207 -24.73 -38.92 -15.09
N PRO A 208 -26.05 -39.20 -15.10
CA PRO A 208 -26.59 -40.36 -15.79
C PRO A 208 -26.29 -40.30 -17.29
N ALA A 209 -25.93 -41.44 -17.87
CA ALA A 209 -25.63 -41.59 -19.29
C ALA A 209 -26.84 -41.14 -20.13
N ARG A 210 -26.59 -40.24 -21.09
CA ARG A 210 -27.61 -39.83 -22.07
C ARG A 210 -28.00 -41.05 -22.93
N PRO A 211 -29.29 -41.27 -23.22
CA PRO A 211 -29.70 -42.31 -24.13
C PRO A 211 -29.15 -42.02 -25.52
N ARG A 212 -28.50 -43.03 -26.10
CA ARG A 212 -27.82 -42.98 -27.39
C ARG A 212 -28.88 -43.12 -28.48
N ILE A 213 -29.16 -42.03 -29.21
CA ILE A 213 -30.03 -42.07 -30.40
C ILE A 213 -29.20 -42.71 -31.53
N GLU A 214 -29.55 -43.93 -31.91
CA GLU A 214 -29.00 -44.60 -33.09
C GLU A 214 -29.70 -44.07 -34.35
N LEU A 215 -28.95 -43.32 -35.16
CA LEU A 215 -29.40 -42.91 -36.50
C LEU A 215 -29.07 -44.03 -37.48
N PHE A 216 -30.11 -44.61 -38.08
CA PHE A 216 -30.04 -45.60 -39.14
C PHE A 216 -29.49 -44.99 -40.46
N GLY A 217 -28.52 -45.69 -41.06
CA GLY A 217 -28.40 -45.82 -42.51
C GLY A 217 -27.48 -44.86 -43.25
N ALA A 218 -26.30 -45.35 -43.68
CA ALA A 218 -25.95 -45.50 -45.09
C ALA A 218 -24.54 -46.12 -45.24
N ARG A 219 -24.45 -47.11 -46.13
CA ARG A 219 -23.28 -47.95 -46.43
C ARG A 219 -22.20 -47.20 -47.21
N GLY A 220 -20.95 -47.67 -47.11
CA GLY A 220 -20.04 -47.69 -48.27
C GLY A 220 -18.53 -47.60 -48.01
N ALA A 221 -17.85 -48.73 -48.16
CA ALA A 221 -16.45 -48.95 -48.62
C ALA A 221 -15.29 -48.29 -47.84
N ALA A 222 -14.45 -49.03 -47.10
CA ALA A 222 -13.37 -49.93 -47.53
C ALA A 222 -12.08 -49.21 -47.98
N GLY A 223 -10.97 -49.48 -47.27
CA GLY A 223 -9.61 -49.22 -47.74
C GLY A 223 -8.63 -48.71 -46.66
N ALA A 224 -7.88 -49.61 -46.05
CA ALA A 224 -6.56 -49.33 -45.44
C ALA A 224 -5.47 -49.93 -46.37
N PRO A 225 -4.14 -49.83 -46.13
CA PRO A 225 -3.35 -49.03 -45.16
C PRO A 225 -2.08 -48.38 -45.80
N ALA A 226 -1.14 -47.91 -44.95
CA ALA A 226 0.33 -47.79 -45.17
C ALA A 226 0.81 -46.58 -45.99
N THR A 227 2.01 -45.96 -45.86
CA THR A 227 3.23 -46.03 -45.02
C THR A 227 4.18 -44.94 -45.60
N GLY A 228 5.14 -44.44 -44.80
CA GLY A 228 6.42 -43.90 -45.31
C GLY A 228 6.39 -42.42 -45.74
N ALA A 229 7.07 -41.51 -45.04
CA ALA A 229 8.52 -41.27 -45.03
C ALA A 229 9.01 -40.34 -46.18
N THR A 230 9.59 -39.22 -45.74
CA THR A 230 10.76 -38.51 -46.26
C THR A 230 10.71 -37.67 -47.55
N THR A 231 11.48 -36.57 -47.46
CA THR A 231 12.01 -35.68 -48.53
C THR A 231 11.01 -34.66 -49.09
N GLY A 232 11.33 -33.38 -49.32
CA GLY A 232 12.54 -32.61 -49.13
C GLY A 232 12.22 -31.12 -49.38
N SER A 233 12.91 -30.24 -48.65
CA SER A 233 13.19 -28.85 -49.05
C SER A 233 14.26 -28.90 -50.14
N PRO A 234 14.28 -28.01 -51.16
CA PRO A 234 15.01 -26.74 -51.02
C PRO A 234 14.58 -25.59 -51.94
N TYR A 235 14.65 -24.36 -51.43
CA TYR A 235 15.07 -23.14 -52.17
C TYR A 235 15.37 -22.08 -51.08
N ALA A 236 16.60 -21.86 -50.61
CA ALA A 236 17.80 -21.35 -51.26
C ALA A 236 17.63 -19.92 -51.82
N ALA A 237 17.95 -18.92 -51.00
CA ALA A 237 18.40 -17.60 -51.44
C ALA A 237 19.50 -17.11 -50.49
N ASN A 238 20.73 -17.47 -50.88
CA ASN A 238 21.99 -16.75 -50.68
C ASN A 238 21.85 -15.27 -51.13
N LEU A 239 22.64 -14.25 -50.76
CA LEU A 239 24.02 -14.18 -50.26
C LEU A 239 24.27 -12.74 -49.75
N SER A 240 25.08 -12.66 -48.70
CA SER A 240 25.88 -11.56 -48.14
C SER A 240 26.49 -10.54 -49.13
N ARG A 241 26.68 -9.29 -48.66
CA ARG A 241 27.99 -8.56 -48.63
C ARG A 241 27.87 -7.21 -47.90
N LYS A 242 28.65 -7.01 -46.82
CA LYS A 242 29.84 -6.12 -46.67
C LYS A 242 29.52 -4.65 -46.33
N GLN A 243 29.85 -4.15 -45.13
CA GLN A 243 31.16 -3.71 -44.58
C GLN A 243 31.45 -2.21 -44.85
N GLU A 244 31.69 -1.50 -43.74
CA GLU A 244 32.70 -0.45 -43.48
C GLU A 244 32.69 0.85 -44.31
N ALA A 245 32.33 1.96 -43.65
CA ALA A 245 33.23 3.06 -43.28
C ALA A 245 32.48 4.07 -42.40
#